data_AF-A0A971ZWJ2-F1
#
_entry.id   AF-A0A971ZWJ2-F1
#
_cell.length_a   1.000
_cell.length_b   1.000
_cell.length_c   1.000
_cell.angle_alpha   90.00
_cell.angle_beta   90.00
_cell.angle_gamma   90.00
#
_symmetry.space_group_name_H-M   'P 1'
#
loop_
_entity.id
_entity.type
_entity.pdbx_description
1 polymer ?
#
loop_
_entity_poly.entity_id
_entity_poly.type
_entity_poly.pdbx_seq_one_letter_code
_entity_poly.pdbx_strand_id
1 'polypeptide(L)'
;MNLSPRAETILMGVYEDRQRLADMDMHAADRQSARLKGQHRLDIIRARQGLVPLDLAGWLDREPTPSERVMFHHEQVRLEGLGVLERHNLSGGRRTTHLRLTAEGERLARELLGVDEAAEVGTVNLDEIEFLPIELPGENGKGA
;
A
#
# COMPACT_ATOMS: atom_id res chain seq x y z
N MET A 1 8.52 -15.18 4.95
CA MET A 1 7.99 -15.11 6.33
C MET A 1 6.59 -15.73 6.30
N ASN A 2 6.22 -16.61 7.24
CA ASN A 2 4.83 -17.10 7.26
C ASN A 2 3.94 -16.06 7.97
N LEU A 3 3.08 -15.37 7.23
CA LEU A 3 2.15 -14.39 7.78
C LEU A 3 0.91 -15.11 8.32
N SER A 4 0.33 -14.56 9.38
CA SER A 4 -0.97 -15.04 9.84
C SER A 4 -2.07 -14.38 8.99
N PRO A 5 -3.26 -14.99 8.84
CA PRO A 5 -4.36 -14.35 8.12
C PRO A 5 -4.69 -12.95 8.65
N ARG A 6 -4.54 -12.73 9.98
CA ARG A 6 -4.73 -11.41 10.59
C ARG A 6 -3.64 -10.40 10.19
N ALA A 7 -2.40 -10.86 10.07
CA ALA A 7 -1.32 -10.02 9.60
C ALA A 7 -1.57 -9.57 8.15
N GLU A 8 -1.98 -10.51 7.30
CA GLU A 8 -2.35 -10.22 5.91
C GLU A 8 -3.48 -9.18 5.85
N THR A 9 -4.56 -9.37 6.61
CA THR A 9 -5.66 -8.40 6.70
C THR A 9 -5.18 -7.00 7.10
N ILE A 10 -4.30 -6.89 8.11
CA ILE A 10 -3.78 -5.59 8.55
C ILE A 10 -2.93 -4.95 7.46
N LEU A 11 -1.99 -5.70 6.86
CA LEU A 11 -1.07 -5.16 5.87
C LEU A 11 -1.82 -4.70 4.61
N MET A 12 -2.71 -5.53 4.09
CA MET A 12 -3.54 -5.20 2.92
C MET A 12 -4.47 -4.03 3.23
N GLY A 13 -5.21 -4.09 4.35
CA GLY A 13 -6.17 -3.03 4.72
C GLY A 13 -5.50 -1.66 4.89
N VAL A 14 -4.32 -1.61 5.53
CA VAL A 14 -3.54 -0.36 5.66
C VAL A 14 -3.07 0.15 4.30
N TYR A 15 -2.60 -0.74 3.41
CA TYR A 15 -2.15 -0.37 2.08
C TYR A 15 -3.29 0.18 1.22
N GLU A 16 -4.41 -0.53 1.14
CA GLU A 16 -5.57 -0.15 0.35
C GLU A 16 -6.20 1.15 0.86
N ASP A 17 -6.37 1.30 2.18
CA ASP A 17 -6.89 2.55 2.74
C ASP A 17 -5.98 3.74 2.49
N ARG A 18 -4.66 3.53 2.50
CA ARG A 18 -3.70 4.60 2.17
C ARG A 18 -3.91 5.07 0.75
N GLN A 19 -3.98 4.15 -0.22
CA GLN A 19 -4.21 4.47 -1.62
C GLN A 19 -5.55 5.18 -1.78
N ARG A 20 -6.62 4.55 -1.28
CA ARG A 20 -7.98 5.08 -1.35
C ARG A 20 -8.09 6.50 -0.79
N LEU A 21 -7.54 6.76 0.40
CA LEU A 21 -7.60 8.07 1.04
C LEU A 21 -6.68 9.10 0.37
N ALA A 22 -5.49 8.70 -0.06
CA ALA A 22 -4.54 9.61 -0.72
C ALA A 22 -5.07 10.15 -2.06
N ASP A 23 -5.86 9.32 -2.76
CA ASP A 23 -6.44 9.58 -4.07
C ASP A 23 -7.78 10.35 -4.00
N MET A 24 -8.35 10.56 -2.81
CA MET A 24 -9.59 11.33 -2.68
C MET A 24 -9.40 12.80 -3.10
N ASP A 25 -10.46 13.37 -3.69
CA ASP A 25 -10.52 14.81 -3.97
C ASP A 25 -10.57 15.62 -2.66
N MET A 26 -9.61 16.54 -2.52
CA MET A 26 -9.47 17.43 -1.37
C MET A 26 -10.67 18.38 -1.19
N HIS A 27 -11.39 18.66 -2.27
CA HIS A 27 -12.53 19.57 -2.30
C HIS A 27 -13.90 18.89 -2.24
N ALA A 28 -13.95 17.56 -2.27
CA ALA A 28 -15.20 16.80 -2.25
C ALA A 28 -16.10 17.11 -1.03
N ALA A 29 -15.50 17.50 0.10
CA ALA A 29 -16.20 17.85 1.34
C ALA A 29 -16.51 19.36 1.48
N ASP A 30 -16.33 20.20 0.46
CA ASP A 30 -16.45 21.66 0.59
C ASP A 30 -17.86 22.14 0.97
N ARG A 31 -18.90 21.34 0.70
CA ARG A 31 -20.30 21.62 1.09
C ARG A 31 -20.70 21.07 2.46
N GLN A 32 -19.79 20.39 3.16
CA GLN A 32 -20.04 19.81 4.48
C GLN A 32 -19.80 20.85 5.60
N SER A 33 -20.12 20.47 6.84
CA SER A 33 -19.78 21.30 8.01
C SER A 33 -18.27 21.51 8.10
N ALA A 34 -17.83 22.64 8.67
CA ALA A 34 -16.41 22.98 8.79
C ALA A 34 -15.59 21.87 9.49
N ARG A 35 -16.18 21.18 10.46
CA ARG A 35 -15.56 20.05 11.15
C ARG A 35 -15.32 18.86 10.21
N LEU A 36 -16.33 18.44 9.46
CA LEU A 36 -16.23 17.29 8.55
C LEU A 36 -15.28 17.61 7.39
N LYS A 37 -15.36 18.83 6.85
CA LYS A 37 -14.42 19.36 5.87
C LYS A 37 -12.97 19.31 6.37
N GLY A 38 -12.74 19.76 7.61
CA GLY A 38 -11.43 19.72 8.24
C GLY A 38 -10.90 18.29 8.41
N GLN A 39 -11.75 17.38 8.90
CA GLN A 39 -11.42 15.98 9.07
C GLN A 39 -11.05 15.31 7.73
N HIS A 40 -11.88 15.50 6.71
CA HIS A 40 -11.65 14.98 5.35
C HIS A 40 -10.29 15.39 4.79
N ARG A 41 -9.95 16.67 4.91
CA ARG A 41 -8.64 17.18 4.45
C ARG A 41 -7.48 16.59 5.25
N LEU A 42 -7.65 16.45 6.56
CA LEU A 42 -6.61 15.84 7.42
C LEU A 42 -6.38 14.37 7.07
N ASP A 43 -7.44 13.61 6.78
CA ASP A 43 -7.32 12.20 6.42
C ASP A 43 -6.54 12.02 5.10
N ILE A 44 -6.81 12.88 4.10
CA ILE A 44 -6.05 12.89 2.84
C ILE A 44 -4.57 13.24 3.09
N ILE A 45 -4.30 14.30 3.84
CA ILE A 45 -2.93 14.75 4.13
C ILE A 45 -2.15 13.66 4.87
N ARG A 46 -2.78 13.00 5.86
CA ARG A 46 -2.18 11.91 6.62
C ARG A 46 -1.93 10.68 5.75
N ALA A 47 -2.89 10.29 4.92
CA ALA A 47 -2.73 9.15 4.02
C ALA A 47 -1.58 9.38 3.03
N ARG A 48 -1.42 10.60 2.51
CA ARG A 48 -0.26 10.99 1.67
C ARG A 48 1.08 10.92 2.42
N GLN A 49 1.07 11.01 3.75
CA GLN A 49 2.24 10.77 4.61
C GLN A 49 2.38 9.30 5.04
N GLY A 50 1.50 8.41 4.57
CA GLY A 50 1.47 6.99 4.92
C GLY A 50 0.72 6.66 6.20
N LEU A 51 0.05 7.62 6.83
CA LEU A 51 -0.72 7.44 8.06
C LEU A 51 -2.20 7.23 7.74
N VAL A 52 -2.74 6.07 8.10
CA VAL A 52 -4.16 5.74 7.90
C VAL A 52 -4.86 5.50 9.23
N PRO A 53 -6.14 5.90 9.39
CA PRO A 53 -6.93 5.54 10.56
C PRO A 53 -7.04 4.02 10.72
N LEU A 54 -7.07 3.54 11.96
CA LEU A 54 -7.34 2.12 12.24
C LEU A 54 -8.82 1.81 11.98
N ASP A 55 -9.13 1.14 10.87
CA ASP A 55 -10.50 0.76 10.48
C ASP A 55 -10.69 -0.76 10.39
N LEU A 56 -10.59 -1.44 11.53
CA LEU A 56 -10.76 -2.89 11.58
C LEU A 56 -12.14 -3.36 11.10
N ALA A 57 -13.18 -2.54 11.27
CA ALA A 57 -14.52 -2.90 10.82
C ALA A 57 -14.60 -2.87 9.29
N GLY A 58 -14.02 -1.85 8.66
CA GLY A 58 -13.88 -1.77 7.20
C GLY A 58 -13.09 -2.95 6.64
N TRP A 59 -11.97 -3.34 7.26
CA TRP A 59 -11.14 -4.44 6.77
C TRP A 59 -11.77 -5.83 6.92
N LEU A 60 -12.71 -5.99 7.85
CA LEU A 60 -13.42 -7.25 8.07
C LEU A 60 -14.79 -7.29 7.38
N ASP A 61 -15.24 -6.18 6.80
CA ASP A 61 -16.60 -5.97 6.28
C ASP A 61 -17.71 -6.30 7.31
N ARG A 62 -17.41 -6.11 8.60
CA ARG A 62 -18.35 -6.29 9.72
C ARG A 62 -17.80 -5.70 11.00
N GLU A 63 -18.69 -5.55 11.98
CA GLU A 63 -18.28 -5.15 13.32
C GLU A 63 -17.39 -6.26 13.96
N PRO A 64 -16.16 -5.93 14.42
CA PRO A 64 -15.30 -6.90 15.09
C PRO A 64 -15.80 -7.17 16.51
N THR A 65 -15.80 -8.45 16.87
CA THR A 65 -16.07 -8.89 18.24
C THR A 65 -15.01 -8.39 19.22
N PRO A 66 -15.29 -8.31 20.53
CA PRO A 66 -14.30 -7.91 21.53
C PRO A 66 -13.01 -8.76 21.48
N SER A 67 -13.14 -10.08 21.30
CA SER A 67 -12.00 -11.00 21.18
C SER A 67 -11.14 -10.70 19.95
N GLU A 68 -11.77 -10.39 18.81
CA GLU A 68 -11.04 -10.02 17.59
C GLU A 68 -10.28 -8.72 17.77
N ARG A 69 -10.88 -7.71 18.40
CA ARG A 69 -10.20 -6.44 18.69
C ARG A 69 -8.91 -6.68 19.50
N VAL A 70 -8.94 -7.58 20.47
CA VAL A 70 -7.74 -7.97 21.24
C VAL A 70 -6.74 -8.71 20.36
N MET A 71 -7.18 -9.72 19.59
CA MET A 71 -6.29 -10.48 18.71
C MET A 71 -5.60 -9.61 17.64
N PHE A 72 -6.33 -8.69 17.01
CA PHE A 72 -5.76 -7.75 16.06
C PHE A 72 -4.81 -6.75 16.73
N HIS A 73 -5.10 -6.32 17.97
CA HIS A 73 -4.15 -5.51 18.72
C HIS A 73 -2.82 -6.25 18.96
N HIS A 74 -2.86 -7.52 19.37
CA HIS A 74 -1.65 -8.33 19.54
C HIS A 74 -0.89 -8.49 18.22
N GLU A 75 -1.59 -8.71 17.11
CA GLU A 75 -0.96 -8.82 15.79
C GLU A 75 -0.30 -7.49 15.38
N GLN A 76 -0.93 -6.35 15.64
CA GLN A 76 -0.31 -5.03 15.39
C GLN A 76 0.97 -4.83 16.21
N VAL A 77 0.98 -5.22 17.49
CA VAL A 77 2.19 -5.17 18.34
C VAL A 77 3.28 -6.07 17.74
N ARG A 78 2.92 -7.28 17.30
CA ARG A 78 3.86 -8.22 16.68
C ARG A 78 4.45 -7.66 15.40
N LEU A 79 3.62 -7.12 14.50
CA LEU A 79 4.06 -6.52 13.24
C LEU A 79 4.96 -5.30 13.47
N GLU A 80 4.67 -4.49 14.48
CA GLU A 80 5.56 -3.40 14.90
C GLU A 80 6.91 -3.92 15.41
N GLY A 81 6.91 -4.96 16.23
CA GLY A 81 8.14 -5.62 16.69
C GLY A 81 8.96 -6.26 15.55
N LEU A 82 8.32 -6.59 14.43
CA LEU A 82 8.98 -7.10 13.21
C LEU A 82 9.46 -5.98 12.28
N GLY A 83 9.17 -4.71 12.59
CA GLY A 83 9.58 -3.56 11.77
C GLY A 83 8.83 -3.43 10.45
N VAL A 84 7.64 -4.04 10.31
CA VAL A 84 6.82 -3.95 9.09
C VAL A 84 5.70 -2.90 9.21
N LEU A 85 5.38 -2.49 10.43
CA LEU A 85 4.28 -1.60 10.75
C LEU A 85 4.70 -0.62 11.85
N GLU A 86 4.20 0.59 11.81
CA GLU A 86 4.34 1.59 12.87
C GLU A 86 2.95 1.94 13.42
N ARG A 87 2.84 2.04 14.74
CA ARG A 87 1.60 2.44 15.42
C ARG A 87 1.71 3.86 15.94
N HIS A 88 0.74 4.70 15.56
CA HIS A 88 0.73 6.12 15.89
C HIS A 88 -0.52 6.50 16.70
N ASN A 89 -0.36 7.44 17.65
CA ASN A 89 -1.47 8.11 18.33
C ASN A 89 -1.47 9.59 17.96
N LEU A 90 -2.48 10.01 17.18
CA LEU A 90 -2.68 11.41 16.79
C LEU A 90 -3.71 12.16 17.63
N SER A 91 -4.15 11.57 18.75
CA SER A 91 -5.22 12.07 19.62
C SER A 91 -4.76 12.37 21.05
N GLY A 92 -3.45 12.30 21.33
CA GLY A 92 -2.84 12.65 22.63
C GLY A 92 -2.98 11.60 23.73
N GLY A 93 -3.19 10.32 23.39
CA GLY A 93 -3.39 9.23 24.34
C GLY A 93 -2.44 8.04 24.16
N ARG A 94 -2.77 6.91 24.79
CA ARG A 94 -2.00 5.65 24.69
C ARG A 94 -2.51 4.69 23.59
N ARG A 95 -3.72 4.92 23.07
CA ARG A 95 -4.38 4.03 22.12
C ARG A 95 -3.86 4.29 20.71
N THR A 96 -3.47 3.27 19.97
CA THR A 96 -3.19 3.41 18.53
C THR A 96 -4.43 3.93 17.82
N THR A 97 -4.30 5.04 17.09
CA THR A 97 -5.38 5.59 16.25
C THR A 97 -5.07 5.50 14.78
N HIS A 98 -3.78 5.49 14.41
CA HIS A 98 -3.33 5.38 13.03
C HIS A 98 -2.24 4.33 12.91
N LEU A 99 -2.16 3.74 11.73
CA LEU A 99 -1.11 2.81 11.33
C LEU A 99 -0.35 3.39 10.13
N ARG A 100 0.91 2.98 10.00
CA ARG A 100 1.75 3.26 8.84
C ARG A 100 2.58 2.03 8.49
N LEU A 101 2.62 1.64 7.22
CA LEU A 101 3.55 0.60 6.76
C LEU A 101 4.96 1.17 6.69
N THR A 102 5.94 0.37 7.07
CA THR A 102 7.34 0.63 6.71
C THR A 102 7.56 0.23 5.25
N ALA A 103 8.73 0.53 4.68
CA ALA A 103 9.06 0.11 3.33
C ALA A 103 8.97 -1.43 3.15
N GLU A 104 9.33 -2.18 4.20
CA GLU A 104 9.19 -3.64 4.23
C GLU A 104 7.72 -4.07 4.24
N GLY A 105 6.90 -3.46 5.09
CA GLY A 105 5.47 -3.76 5.16
C GLY A 105 4.73 -3.40 3.88
N GLU A 106 5.12 -2.32 3.21
CA GLU A 106 4.56 -1.95 1.91
C GLU A 106 4.91 -2.97 0.83
N ARG A 107 6.16 -3.46 0.79
CA ARG A 107 6.54 -4.53 -0.14
C ARG A 107 5.71 -5.79 0.09
N LEU A 108 5.57 -6.22 1.34
CA LEU A 108 4.77 -7.40 1.69
C LEU A 108 3.29 -7.22 1.34
N ALA A 109 2.71 -6.05 1.60
CA ALA A 109 1.32 -5.77 1.25
C ALA A 109 1.09 -5.84 -0.27
N ARG A 110 2.03 -5.33 -1.07
CA ARG A 110 1.97 -5.39 -2.54
C ARG A 110 2.08 -6.82 -3.06
N GLU A 111 2.96 -7.62 -2.48
CA GLU A 111 3.10 -9.05 -2.79
C GLU A 111 1.79 -9.80 -2.51
N LEU A 112 1.18 -9.58 -1.35
CA LEU A 112 -0.11 -10.17 -0.98
C LEU A 112 -1.25 -9.80 -1.93
N LEU A 113 -1.23 -8.56 -2.47
CA LEU A 113 -2.23 -8.07 -3.42
C LEU A 113 -1.91 -8.44 -4.88
N GLY A 114 -0.80 -9.12 -5.17
CA GLY A 114 -0.38 -9.44 -6.53
C GLY A 114 -0.03 -8.20 -7.38
N VAL A 115 0.22 -7.05 -6.75
CA VAL A 115 0.51 -5.78 -7.45
C VAL A 115 1.86 -5.84 -8.16
N ASP A 116 2.78 -6.69 -7.70
CA ASP A 116 4.08 -6.92 -8.34
C ASP A 116 4.05 -8.02 -9.44
N GLU A 117 2.97 -8.82 -9.54
CA GLU A 117 2.82 -9.85 -10.57
C GLU A 117 2.25 -9.31 -11.90
N ALA A 118 1.85 -8.03 -11.96
CA ALA A 118 1.46 -7.38 -13.22
C ALA A 118 2.64 -7.12 -14.18
N ALA A 119 3.83 -7.66 -13.88
CA ALA A 119 4.95 -7.81 -14.79
C ALA A 119 5.24 -9.31 -15.03
N GLU A 120 4.24 -10.11 -15.35
CA GLU A 120 4.48 -11.24 -16.24
C GLU A 120 4.99 -10.66 -17.57
N VAL A 121 6.30 -10.51 -17.66
CA VAL A 121 7.02 -10.54 -18.94
C VAL A 121 6.58 -11.84 -19.57
N GLY A 122 5.61 -11.75 -20.48
CA GLY A 122 5.18 -12.87 -21.30
C GLY A 122 6.44 -13.57 -21.79
N THR A 123 6.51 -14.88 -21.58
CA THR A 123 7.69 -15.67 -21.91
C THR A 123 8.03 -15.37 -23.37
N VAL A 124 9.07 -14.57 -23.60
CA VAL A 124 9.46 -14.24 -24.96
C VAL A 124 10.06 -15.52 -25.52
N ASN A 125 9.32 -16.17 -26.40
CA ASN A 125 9.83 -17.32 -27.12
C ASN A 125 10.91 -16.79 -28.08
N LEU A 126 12.17 -16.91 -27.68
CA LEU A 126 13.32 -16.43 -28.46
C LEU A 126 13.38 -17.07 -29.85
N ASP A 127 12.73 -18.23 -30.02
CA ASP A 127 12.63 -18.94 -31.30
C ASP A 127 11.65 -18.30 -32.29
N GLU A 128 10.78 -17.39 -31.84
CA GLU A 128 9.82 -16.65 -32.70
C GLU A 128 10.26 -15.20 -32.98
N ILE A 129 11.39 -14.75 -32.43
CA ILE A 129 11.91 -13.41 -32.70
C ILE A 129 12.63 -13.41 -34.05
N GLU A 130 11.99 -12.83 -35.07
CA GLU A 130 12.67 -12.49 -36.32
C GLU A 130 13.58 -11.27 -36.11
N PHE A 131 14.88 -11.52 -36.01
CA PHE A 131 15.88 -10.45 -36.00
C PHE A 131 16.05 -9.90 -37.42
N LEU A 132 15.57 -8.68 -37.64
CA LEU A 132 15.89 -7.96 -38.88
C LEU A 132 17.38 -7.60 -38.89
N PRO A 133 18.12 -7.91 -39.97
CA PRO A 133 19.52 -7.54 -40.07
C PRO A 133 19.66 -6.03 -40.08
N ILE A 134 20.52 -5.51 -39.22
CA ILE A 134 20.84 -4.08 -39.17
C ILE A 134 21.80 -3.80 -40.33
N GLU A 135 21.38 -2.96 -41.29
CA GLU A 135 22.28 -2.49 -42.34
C GLU A 135 23.35 -1.59 -41.72
N LEU A 136 24.58 -2.10 -41.65
CA LEU A 136 25.73 -1.30 -41.29
C LEU A 136 26.06 -0.37 -42.47
N PRO A 137 26.19 0.95 -42.27
CA PRO A 137 26.60 1.85 -43.33
C PRO A 137 27.97 1.43 -43.86
N GLY A 138 28.02 1.08 -45.14
CA GLY A 138 29.21 0.53 -45.78
C GLY A 138 30.42 1.45 -45.65
N GLU A 139 31.53 0.90 -45.16
CA GLU A 139 32.85 1.54 -45.12
C GLU A 139 33.39 1.71 -46.55
N ASN A 140 32.91 2.73 -47.27
CA ASN A 140 33.51 3.17 -48.51
C ASN A 140 34.27 4.47 -48.27
N GLY A 141 35.59 4.37 -48.10
CA GLY A 141 36.46 5.53 -48.30
C GLY A 141 37.86 5.46 -47.72
N LYS A 142 38.71 4.52 -48.15
CA LYS A 142 40.17 4.75 -48.18
C LYS A 142 40.87 4.04 -49.35
N GLY A 143 41.51 4.85 -50.19
CA GLY A 143 42.61 4.48 -51.11
C GLY A 143 42.13 4.11 -52.51
N ALA A 144 42.59 4.72 -53.60
CA ALA A 144 43.74 5.59 -53.84
C ALA A 144 43.49 6.41 -55.12
#